data_AF-A0A355GVR1-F1
#
_entry.id   AF-A0A355GVR1-F1
#
_cell.length_a   1.000
_cell.length_b   1.000
_cell.length_c   1.000
_cell.angle_alpha   90.00
_cell.angle_beta   90.00
_cell.angle_gamma   90.00
#
_symmetry.space_group_name_H-M   'P 1'
#
loop_
_entity.id
_entity.type
_entity.pdbx_description
1 polymer ?
#
loop_
_entity_poly.entity_id
_entity_poly.type
_entity_poly.pdbx_seq_one_letter_code
_entity_poly.pdbx_strand_id
1 'polypeptide(L)'
;MKSLAFAARNRKELLRDPLNLAFGLGFPLVLMLLLSAIQANIPVSLFEIEKLAPGLAVFGLSFISLFSGTLIAKDRGTSFLMRLFASPLSASDFILGYTMP
;
A
#
# COMPACT_ATOMS: atom_id res chain seq x y z
N MET A 1 -14.36 -15.86 -9.32
CA MET A 1 -14.95 -14.54 -9.67
C MET A 1 -15.34 -13.72 -8.44
N LYS A 2 -15.97 -14.33 -7.42
CA LYS A 2 -16.39 -13.60 -6.20
C LYS A 2 -15.22 -13.02 -5.40
N SER A 3 -14.17 -13.81 -5.16
CA SER A 3 -12.92 -13.33 -4.54
C SER A 3 -12.29 -12.16 -5.30
N LEU A 4 -12.23 -12.21 -6.64
CA LEU A 4 -11.71 -11.10 -7.46
C LEU A 4 -12.52 -9.81 -7.33
N ALA A 5 -13.85 -9.91 -7.21
CA ALA A 5 -14.69 -8.74 -6.97
C ALA A 5 -14.40 -8.11 -5.59
N PHE A 6 -14.18 -8.95 -4.57
CA PHE A 6 -13.82 -8.49 -3.23
C PHE A 6 -12.42 -7.86 -3.19
N ALA A 7 -11.43 -8.50 -3.83
CA ALA A 7 -10.11 -7.95 -4.08
C ALA A 7 -10.16 -6.59 -4.78
N ALA A 8 -10.96 -6.45 -5.85
CA ALA A 8 -11.11 -5.18 -6.55
C ALA A 8 -11.72 -4.07 -5.68
N ARG A 9 -12.61 -4.40 -4.73
CA ARG A 9 -13.10 -3.45 -3.73
C ARG A 9 -11.97 -3.04 -2.79
N ASN A 10 -11.20 -4.00 -2.28
CA ASN A 10 -10.10 -3.72 -1.35
C ASN A 10 -9.05 -2.83 -2.02
N ARG A 11 -8.73 -3.09 -3.29
CA ARG A 11 -7.88 -2.24 -4.12
C ARG A 11 -8.38 -0.82 -4.23
N LYS A 12 -9.67 -0.67 -4.54
CA LYS A 12 -10.29 0.65 -4.70
C LYS A 12 -10.25 1.43 -3.40
N GLU A 13 -10.48 0.80 -2.24
CA GLU A 13 -10.38 1.51 -0.97
C GLU A 13 -8.94 1.89 -0.64
N LEU A 14 -8.00 0.98 -0.88
CA LEU A 14 -6.57 1.23 -0.67
C LEU A 14 -6.05 2.38 -1.55
N LEU A 15 -6.40 2.40 -2.84
CA LEU A 15 -5.97 3.43 -3.78
C LEU A 15 -6.73 4.77 -3.64
N ARG A 16 -7.92 4.76 -3.04
CA ARG A 16 -8.69 6.00 -2.81
C ARG A 16 -8.32 6.70 -1.51
N ASP A 17 -7.57 6.05 -0.63
CA ASP A 17 -7.08 6.67 0.59
C ASP A 17 -5.94 7.65 0.24
N PRO A 18 -6.13 8.97 0.45
CA PRO A 18 -5.10 9.96 0.15
C PRO A 18 -3.83 9.75 0.98
N LEU A 19 -3.93 9.20 2.20
CA LEU A 19 -2.75 8.90 3.02
C LEU A 19 -1.93 7.76 2.40
N ASN A 20 -2.58 6.73 1.89
CA ASN A 20 -1.87 5.63 1.25
C ASN A 20 -1.15 6.08 -0.03
N LEU A 21 -1.78 6.93 -0.85
CA LEU A 21 -1.11 7.52 -2.01
C LEU A 21 0.05 8.45 -1.60
N ALA A 22 -0.17 9.28 -0.57
CA ALA A 22 0.84 10.20 -0.06
C ALA A 22 2.06 9.45 0.48
N PHE A 23 1.89 8.40 1.28
CA PHE A 23 3.00 7.66 1.88
C PHE A 23 3.58 6.57 0.97
N GLY A 24 2.76 5.89 0.18
CA GLY A 24 3.20 4.81 -0.71
C GLY A 24 3.96 5.29 -1.94
N LEU A 25 3.64 6.49 -2.45
CA LEU A 25 4.27 7.05 -3.65
C LEU A 25 4.84 8.45 -3.42
N GLY A 26 4.06 9.35 -2.83
CA GLY A 26 4.46 10.76 -2.66
C GLY A 26 5.72 10.92 -1.81
N PHE A 27 5.74 10.32 -0.62
CA PHE A 27 6.82 10.44 0.34
C PHE A 27 8.13 9.81 -0.16
N PRO A 28 8.16 8.59 -0.73
CA PRO A 28 9.35 8.04 -1.38
C PRO A 28 9.90 8.94 -2.49
N LEU A 29 9.03 9.52 -3.34
CA LEU A 29 9.46 10.42 -4.41
C LEU A 29 10.03 11.74 -3.88
N VAL A 30 9.38 12.34 -2.88
CA VAL A 30 9.89 13.55 -2.22
C VAL A 30 11.24 13.29 -1.58
N LEU A 31 11.40 12.16 -0.88
CA LEU A 31 12.69 11.75 -0.31
C LEU A 31 13.74 11.54 -1.40
N MET A 32 13.38 10.88 -2.51
CA MET A 32 14.30 10.67 -3.64
C MET A 32 14.82 12.00 -4.18
N LEU A 33 13.91 12.92 -4.51
CA LEU A 33 14.26 14.24 -5.04
C LEU A 33 15.13 15.04 -4.07
N LEU A 34 14.81 15.01 -2.77
CA LEU A 34 15.55 15.72 -1.74
C LEU A 34 16.98 15.16 -1.59
N LEU A 35 17.12 13.84 -1.53
CA LEU A 35 18.44 13.20 -1.38
C LEU A 35 19.29 13.34 -2.65
N SER A 36 18.67 13.28 -3.84
CA SER A 36 19.36 13.58 -5.10
C SER A 36 19.79 15.04 -5.20
N ALA A 37 18.99 15.99 -4.70
CA ALA A 37 19.37 17.40 -4.65
C ALA A 37 20.56 17.64 -3.70
N ILE A 38 20.58 16.97 -2.55
CA ILE A 38 21.74 17.01 -1.63
C ILE A 38 22.99 16.45 -2.32
N GLN A 39 22.86 15.30 -3.00
CA GLN A 39 23.96 14.66 -3.73
C GLN A 39 24.61 15.60 -4.77
N ALA A 40 23.80 16.38 -5.47
CA ALA A 40 24.27 17.33 -6.48
C ALA A 40 25.12 18.48 -5.89
N ASN A 41 25.05 18.70 -4.57
CA ASN A 41 25.73 19.78 -3.87
C ASN A 41 26.89 19.30 -2.97
N ILE A 42 27.17 18.00 -2.91
CA ILE A 42 28.27 17.44 -2.11
C ILE A 42 29.28 16.69 -3.00
N PRO A 43 30.59 16.76 -2.71
CA PRO A 43 31.62 16.12 -3.53
C PRO A 43 31.75 14.61 -3.31
N VAL A 44 30.95 14.02 -2.42
CA VAL A 44 31.02 12.60 -2.03
C VAL A 44 29.76 11.87 -2.52
N SER A 45 29.90 10.69 -3.12
CA SER A 45 28.79 9.93 -3.70
C SER A 45 28.06 9.04 -2.69
N LEU A 46 27.28 9.67 -1.80
CA LEU A 46 26.52 8.99 -0.74
C LEU A 46 25.08 8.63 -1.14
N PHE A 47 24.43 9.44 -1.97
CA PHE A 47 23.03 9.31 -2.37
C PHE A 47 22.87 9.12 -3.90
N GLU A 48 23.71 8.25 -4.47
CA GLU A 48 23.58 7.83 -5.88
C GLU A 48 22.20 7.23 -6.14
N ILE A 49 21.55 7.69 -7.21
CA ILE A 49 20.18 7.27 -7.53
C ILE A 49 20.07 5.77 -7.80
N GLU A 50 21.11 5.15 -8.38
CA GLU A 50 21.12 3.71 -8.64
C GLU A 50 21.05 2.88 -7.35
N LYS A 51 21.61 3.40 -6.25
CA LYS A 51 21.57 2.76 -4.92
C LYS A 51 20.32 3.15 -4.13
N LEU A 52 19.84 4.38 -4.32
CA LEU A 52 18.72 4.94 -3.55
C LEU A 52 17.35 4.45 -4.05
N ALA A 53 17.15 4.43 -5.36
CA ALA A 53 15.89 4.06 -6.01
C ALA A 53 15.35 2.67 -5.58
N PRO A 54 16.14 1.58 -5.59
CA PRO A 54 15.64 0.27 -5.17
C PRO A 54 15.24 0.25 -3.69
N GLY A 55 15.98 0.94 -2.81
CA GLY A 55 15.65 1.05 -1.39
C GLY A 55 14.33 1.77 -1.15
N LEU A 56 14.12 2.90 -1.82
CA LEU A 56 12.88 3.66 -1.73
C LEU A 56 11.68 2.93 -2.35
N ALA A 57 11.90 2.15 -3.42
CA ALA A 57 10.86 1.32 -4.02
C ALA A 57 10.35 0.27 -3.03
N VAL A 58 11.26 -0.47 -2.36
CA VAL A 58 10.89 -1.46 -1.34
C VAL A 58 10.20 -0.78 -0.15
N PHE A 59 10.68 0.39 0.25
CA PHE A 59 10.07 1.16 1.33
C PHE A 59 8.61 1.58 1.02
N GLY A 60 8.30 1.98 -0.21
CA GLY A 60 6.92 2.24 -0.64
C GLY A 60 6.01 1.02 -0.53
N LEU A 61 6.52 -0.18 -0.85
CA LEU A 61 5.78 -1.44 -0.69
C LEU A 61 5.46 -1.77 0.78
N SER A 62 6.31 -1.37 1.73
CA SER A 62 6.03 -1.53 3.16
C SER A 62 4.79 -0.77 3.60
N PHE A 63 4.53 0.42 3.03
CA PHE A 63 3.30 1.16 3.30
C PHE A 63 2.06 0.46 2.76
N ILE A 64 2.13 -0.10 1.55
CA ILE A 64 1.01 -0.89 0.99
C ILE A 64 0.64 -2.04 1.95
N SER A 65 1.63 -2.71 2.53
CA SER A 65 1.42 -3.74 3.56
C SER A 65 0.74 -3.18 4.81
N LEU A 66 1.24 -2.06 5.35
CA LEU A 66 0.68 -1.40 6.53
C LEU A 66 -0.78 -0.96 6.32
N PHE A 67 -1.09 -0.31 5.21
CA PHE A 67 -2.43 0.15 4.89
C PHE A 67 -3.38 -1.00 4.56
N SER A 68 -2.89 -2.09 3.96
CA SER A 68 -3.68 -3.33 3.80
C SER A 68 -4.06 -3.92 5.16
N GLY A 69 -3.14 -3.96 6.12
CA GLY A 69 -3.43 -4.38 7.50
C GLY A 69 -4.46 -3.47 8.18
N THR A 70 -4.35 -2.16 7.95
CA THR A 70 -5.30 -1.17 8.49
C THR A 70 -6.70 -1.34 7.90
N LEU A 71 -6.81 -1.64 6.60
CA LEU A 71 -8.07 -1.96 5.93
C LEU A 71 -8.74 -3.19 6.56
N ILE A 72 -7.98 -4.27 6.77
CA ILE A 72 -8.49 -5.49 7.41
C ILE A 72 -8.99 -5.19 8.83
N ALA A 73 -8.23 -4.41 9.60
CA ALA A 73 -8.61 -4.02 10.96
C ALA A 73 -9.92 -3.20 10.97
N LYS A 74 -10.06 -2.24 10.05
CA LYS A 74 -11.26 -1.43 9.87
C LYS A 74 -12.47 -2.29 9.49
N ASP A 75 -12.30 -3.21 8.55
CA ASP A 75 -13.38 -4.08 8.10
C ASP A 75 -13.86 -5.02 9.21
N ARG A 76 -12.95 -5.50 10.07
CA ARG A 76 -13.28 -6.32 11.25
C ARG A 76 -13.90 -5.52 12.40
N GLY A 77 -13.57 -4.24 12.53
CA GLY A 77 -14.07 -3.37 13.60
C GLY A 77 -15.40 -2.67 13.29
N THR A 78 -15.99 -2.89 12.12
CA THR A 78 -17.21 -2.18 11.67
C THR A 78 -18.34 -3.13 11.31
N SER A 79 -19.53 -2.59 11.04
CA SER A 79 -20.69 -3.35 10.55
C SER A 79 -20.45 -4.06 9.21
N PHE A 80 -19.33 -3.77 8.54
CA PHE A 80 -18.94 -4.46 7.32
C PHE A 80 -18.75 -5.97 7.52
N LEU A 81 -18.15 -6.39 8.65
CA LEU A 81 -17.97 -7.81 8.94
C LEU A 81 -19.30 -8.58 8.96
N MET A 82 -20.35 -8.01 9.54
CA MET A 82 -21.68 -8.61 9.57
C MET A 82 -22.28 -8.74 8.16
N ARG A 83 -22.12 -7.73 7.31
CA ARG A 83 -22.54 -7.80 5.90
C ARG A 83 -21.77 -8.87 5.13
N LEU A 84 -20.50 -9.06 5.46
CA LEU A 84 -19.64 -10.05 4.83
C LEU A 84 -20.09 -11.48 5.18
N PHE A 85 -20.47 -11.73 6.43
CA PHE A 85 -21.04 -13.02 6.84
C PHE A 85 -22.41 -13.32 6.21
N ALA A 86 -23.19 -12.29 5.89
CA ALA A 86 -24.46 -12.44 5.16
C ALA A 86 -24.28 -12.58 3.63
N SER A 87 -23.05 -12.41 3.11
CA SER A 87 -22.76 -12.49 1.69
C SER A 87 -22.52 -13.94 1.22
N PRO A 88 -22.67 -14.25 -0.08
CA PRO A 88 -22.43 -15.61 -0.60
C PRO A 88 -20.93 -15.92 -0.81
N LEU A 89 -20.05 -15.29 -0.01
CA LEU A 89 -18.60 -15.49 -0.03
C LEU A 89 -18.22 -16.65 0.88
N SER A 90 -17.35 -17.53 0.39
CA SER A 90 -16.75 -18.57 1.22
C SER A 90 -15.56 -18.02 2.01
N ALA A 91 -15.10 -18.79 3.01
CA ALA A 91 -13.90 -18.44 3.78
C ALA A 91 -12.65 -18.30 2.90
N SER A 92 -12.51 -19.11 1.85
CA SER A 92 -11.39 -19.00 0.91
C SER A 92 -11.50 -17.75 0.04
N ASP A 93 -12.71 -17.38 -0.41
CA ASP A 93 -12.91 -16.14 -1.16
C ASP A 93 -12.47 -14.91 -0.36
N PHE A 94 -12.78 -14.92 0.93
CA PHE A 94 -12.43 -13.87 1.89
C PHE A 94 -10.91 -13.74 2.08
N ILE A 95 -10.24 -14.86 2.39
CA ILE A 95 -8.78 -14.87 2.59
C ILE A 95 -8.10 -14.40 1.30
N LEU A 96 -8.46 -14.99 0.15
CA LEU A 96 -7.86 -14.65 -1.13
C LEU A 96 -8.10 -13.19 -1.54
N GLY A 97 -9.27 -12.63 -1.21
CA GLY A 97 -9.62 -11.26 -1.53
C GLY A 97 -8.87 -10.22 -0.69
N TYR A 98 -8.42 -10.57 0.52
CA TYR A 98 -7.53 -9.71 1.31
C TYR A 98 -6.05 -9.91 0.99
N THR A 99 -5.64 -11.09 0.51
CA THR A 99 -4.24 -11.35 0.15
C THR A 99 -3.84 -10.75 -1.19
N MET A 100 -4.81 -10.52 -2.08
CA MET A 100 -4.59 -9.90 -3.39
C MET A 100 -5.42 -8.61 -3.53
N PRO A 101 -5.16 -7.58 -2.73
CA PRO A 101 -5.86 -6.30 -2.84
C PRO A 101 -5.45 -5.51 -4.09
#